data_AF-A0A2P5WA91-F1
#
_entry.id   AF-A0A2P5WA91-F1
#
_cell.length_a   1.000
_cell.length_b   1.000
_cell.length_c   1.000
_cell.angle_alpha   90.00
_cell.angle_beta   90.00
_cell.angle_gamma   90.00
#
_symmetry.space_group_name_H-M   'P 1'
#
loop_
_entity.id
_entity.type
_entity.pdbx_description
1 polymer ?
#
loop_
_entity_poly.entity_id
_entity_poly.type
_entity_poly.pdbx_seq_one_letter_code
_entity_poly.pdbx_strand_id
1 'polypeptide(L)'
;MLKKLQILRLSACPELKMLPPSIGELVRLKYLDISECVNLKCLPKEVGKLVSLEKIDMRDCLQIVNLPTTAALSNLKSLQRVICDDEVFGQWRNLEKTVPNLHVQIAEKWYGLDWLNS
;
A
#
# COMPACT_ATOMS: atom_id res chain seq x y z
N MET A 1 -9.14 -20.21 4.47
CA MET A 1 -8.76 -19.67 3.14
C MET A 1 -9.72 -18.55 2.74
N LEU A 2 -9.35 -17.29 2.94
CA LEU A 2 -10.21 -16.11 2.74
C LEU A 2 -10.32 -15.69 1.25
N LYS A 3 -10.52 -16.65 0.35
CA LYS A 3 -10.48 -16.43 -1.12
C LYS A 3 -11.55 -15.46 -1.66
N LYS A 4 -12.53 -15.07 -0.84
CA LYS A 4 -13.58 -14.10 -1.18
C LYS A 4 -13.35 -12.72 -0.57
N LEU A 5 -12.30 -12.54 0.23
CA LEU A 5 -12.02 -11.26 0.88
C LEU A 5 -11.73 -10.20 -0.17
N GLN A 6 -12.43 -9.08 -0.07
CA GLN A 6 -12.28 -7.92 -0.96
C GLN A 6 -11.61 -6.73 -0.27
N ILE A 7 -11.69 -6.66 1.06
CA ILE A 7 -11.15 -5.57 1.85
C ILE A 7 -10.35 -6.16 3.01
N LEU A 8 -9.11 -5.73 3.17
CA LEU A 8 -8.26 -6.06 4.29
C LEU A 8 -7.77 -4.75 4.91
N ARG A 9 -8.13 -4.51 6.17
CA ARG A 9 -7.63 -3.37 6.94
C ARG A 9 -6.78 -3.85 8.09
N LEU A 10 -5.56 -3.34 8.14
CA LEU A 10 -4.54 -3.57 9.16
C LEU A 10 -4.04 -2.22 9.72
N SER A 11 -4.84 -1.17 9.59
CA SER A 11 -4.48 0.19 10.00
C SER A 11 -4.04 0.24 11.47
N ALA A 12 -3.05 1.09 11.79
CA ALA A 12 -2.55 1.32 13.14
C ALA A 12 -2.12 0.04 13.87
N CYS A 13 -1.42 -0.87 13.18
CA CYS A 13 -0.79 -2.04 13.76
C CYS A 13 0.71 -1.79 14.03
N PRO A 14 1.11 -1.24 15.19
CA PRO A 14 2.49 -0.86 15.45
C PRO A 14 3.44 -2.06 15.52
N GLU A 15 2.97 -3.26 15.86
CA GLU A 15 3.83 -4.46 15.92
C GLU A 15 4.01 -5.16 14.56
N LEU A 16 3.29 -4.71 13.51
CA LEU A 16 3.33 -5.32 12.20
C LEU A 16 4.62 -4.95 11.47
N LYS A 17 5.63 -5.82 11.52
CA LYS A 17 6.93 -5.61 10.87
C LYS A 17 6.96 -6.00 9.39
N MET A 18 6.14 -6.98 9.00
CA MET A 18 6.05 -7.55 7.65
C MET A 18 4.66 -8.14 7.41
N LEU A 19 4.17 -8.07 6.17
CA LEU A 19 3.04 -8.88 5.73
C LEU A 19 3.53 -10.29 5.34
N PRO A 20 2.77 -11.36 5.63
CA PRO A 20 3.15 -12.70 5.23
C PRO A 20 3.03 -12.89 3.70
N PRO A 21 3.85 -13.76 3.08
CA PRO A 21 3.75 -14.06 1.64
C PRO A 21 2.37 -14.57 1.19
N SER A 22 1.60 -15.17 2.11
CA SER A 22 0.24 -15.64 1.87
C SER A 22 -0.75 -14.52 1.53
N ILE A 23 -0.38 -13.24 1.71
CA ILE A 23 -1.18 -12.11 1.18
C ILE A 23 -1.47 -12.29 -0.31
N GLY A 24 -0.53 -12.82 -1.09
CA GLY A 24 -0.69 -13.05 -2.53
C GLY A 24 -1.76 -14.09 -2.91
N GLU A 25 -2.32 -14.82 -1.93
CA GLU A 25 -3.45 -15.73 -2.15
C GLU A 25 -4.81 -15.01 -2.17
N LEU A 26 -4.86 -13.76 -1.71
CA LEU A 26 -6.07 -12.94 -1.67
C LEU A 26 -6.37 -12.33 -3.05
N VAL A 27 -6.46 -13.17 -4.08
CA VAL A 27 -6.59 -12.74 -5.50
C VAL A 27 -7.84 -11.90 -5.80
N ARG A 28 -8.84 -11.87 -4.90
CA ARG A 28 -10.06 -11.05 -4.98
C ARG A 28 -9.99 -9.76 -4.16
N LEU A 29 -8.88 -9.50 -3.48
CA LEU A 29 -8.69 -8.31 -2.67
C LEU A 29 -8.70 -7.08 -3.59
N LYS A 30 -9.57 -6.12 -3.28
CA LYS A 30 -9.72 -4.84 -3.97
C LYS A 30 -9.11 -3.69 -3.18
N TYR A 31 -9.14 -3.76 -1.85
CA TYR A 31 -8.60 -2.72 -0.99
C TYR A 31 -7.69 -3.32 0.08
N LEU A 32 -6.45 -2.83 0.12
CA LEU A 32 -5.48 -3.08 1.19
C LEU A 32 -5.21 -1.78 1.94
N ASP A 33 -5.52 -1.77 3.22
CA ASP A 33 -5.23 -0.67 4.13
C ASP A 33 -4.21 -1.13 5.16
N ILE A 34 -3.01 -0.56 5.10
CA ILE A 34 -1.90 -0.77 6.02
C ILE A 34 -1.43 0.56 6.62
N SER A 35 -2.30 1.58 6.57
CA SER A 35 -2.01 2.90 7.11
C SER A 35 -1.54 2.84 8.58
N GLU A 36 -0.69 3.78 8.99
CA GLU A 36 -0.22 3.91 10.39
C GLU A 36 0.50 2.66 10.92
N CYS A 37 0.93 1.74 10.05
CA CYS A 37 1.79 0.61 10.42
C CYS A 37 3.24 1.08 10.51
N VAL A 38 3.53 1.87 11.55
CA VAL A 38 4.79 2.62 11.69
C VAL A 38 6.05 1.76 11.67
N ASN A 39 5.98 0.47 12.02
CA ASN A 39 7.13 -0.45 12.02
C ASN A 39 7.16 -1.42 10.83
N LEU A 40 6.22 -1.30 9.87
CA LEU A 40 6.21 -2.12 8.67
C LEU A 40 7.39 -1.73 7.78
N LYS A 41 8.26 -2.70 7.45
CA LYS A 41 9.54 -2.40 6.76
C LYS A 41 9.46 -2.51 5.25
N CYS A 42 8.61 -3.39 4.75
CA CYS A 42 8.46 -3.63 3.32
C CYS A 42 7.13 -4.32 3.00
N LEU A 43 6.70 -4.20 1.75
CA LEU A 43 5.71 -5.07 1.16
C LEU A 43 6.39 -6.35 0.64
N PRO A 44 5.82 -7.54 0.82
CA PRO A 44 6.33 -8.75 0.17
C PRO A 44 6.08 -8.67 -1.35
N LYS A 45 6.95 -9.28 -2.15
CA LYS A 45 6.78 -9.33 -3.63
C LYS A 45 5.46 -9.97 -4.05
N GLU A 46 4.89 -10.82 -3.21
CA GLU A 46 3.60 -11.49 -3.39
C GLU A 46 2.41 -10.52 -3.46
N VAL A 47 2.56 -9.26 -3.02
CA VAL A 47 1.57 -8.20 -3.28
C VAL A 47 1.28 -8.09 -4.78
N GLY A 48 2.28 -8.32 -5.65
CA GLY A 48 2.09 -8.36 -7.09
C GLY A 48 1.11 -9.42 -7.61
N LYS A 49 0.74 -10.42 -6.79
CA LYS A 49 -0.25 -11.44 -7.16
C LYS A 49 -1.70 -10.99 -6.95
N LEU A 50 -1.91 -9.83 -6.32
CA LEU A 50 -3.23 -9.27 -6.04
C LEU A 50 -3.84 -8.63 -7.29
N VAL A 51 -4.18 -9.45 -8.28
CA VAL A 51 -4.62 -8.99 -9.62
C VAL A 51 -5.89 -8.15 -9.62
N SER A 52 -6.75 -8.28 -8.60
CA SER A 52 -7.97 -7.48 -8.43
C SER A 52 -7.78 -6.25 -7.53
N LEU A 53 -6.56 -5.95 -7.08
CA LEU A 53 -6.32 -4.85 -6.16
C LEU A 53 -6.52 -3.53 -6.87
N GLU A 54 -7.39 -2.69 -6.32
CA GLU A 54 -7.80 -1.39 -6.88
C GLU A 54 -7.17 -0.24 -6.08
N LYS A 55 -7.05 -0.40 -4.76
CA LYS A 55 -6.50 0.62 -3.86
C LYS A 55 -5.51 0.04 -2.84
N ILE A 56 -4.41 0.75 -2.63
CA ILE A 56 -3.51 0.60 -1.47
C ILE A 56 -3.51 1.92 -0.68
N ASP A 57 -3.72 1.84 0.63
CA ASP A 57 -3.49 2.94 1.56
C ASP A 57 -2.36 2.55 2.52
N MET A 58 -1.27 3.29 2.46
CA MET A 58 -0.04 3.05 3.22
C MET A 58 0.56 4.37 3.74
N ARG A 59 -0.31 5.34 4.05
CA ARG A 59 0.09 6.56 4.78
C ARG A 59 0.68 6.21 6.15
N ASP A 60 1.58 7.05 6.64
CA ASP A 60 2.20 6.91 7.97
C ASP A 60 2.90 5.55 8.17
N CYS A 61 3.43 4.98 7.08
CA CYS A 61 4.25 3.77 7.08
C CYS A 61 5.73 4.14 7.09
N LEU A 62 6.16 4.76 8.19
CA LEU A 62 7.43 5.49 8.30
C LEU A 62 8.69 4.64 8.06
N GLN A 63 8.61 3.31 8.16
CA GLN A 63 9.74 2.39 7.97
C GLN A 63 9.77 1.73 6.59
N ILE A 64 8.77 1.95 5.74
CA ILE A 64 8.80 1.49 4.36
C ILE A 64 9.58 2.49 3.52
N VAL A 65 10.84 2.15 3.23
CA VAL A 65 11.72 2.97 2.38
C VAL A 65 11.97 2.35 1.00
N ASN A 66 11.64 1.06 0.82
CA ASN A 66 11.80 0.33 -0.43
C ASN A 66 10.56 -0.53 -0.71
N LEU A 67 10.11 -0.50 -1.97
CA LEU A 67 9.05 -1.35 -2.49
C LEU A 67 9.66 -2.57 -3.22
N PRO A 68 8.86 -3.64 -3.43
CA PRO A 68 9.22 -4.67 -4.39
C PRO A 68 9.55 -4.07 -5.76
N THR A 69 10.38 -4.76 -6.53
CA THR A 69 10.76 -4.31 -7.87
C THR A 69 9.52 -4.09 -8.75
N THR A 70 9.61 -3.16 -9.70
CA THR A 70 8.53 -2.90 -10.67
C THR A 70 8.11 -4.17 -11.40
N ALA A 71 9.05 -5.08 -11.69
CA ALA A 71 8.75 -6.40 -12.25
C ALA A 71 7.82 -7.22 -11.35
N ALA A 72 8.04 -7.22 -10.04
CA ALA A 72 7.17 -7.92 -9.08
C ALA A 72 5.76 -7.30 -9.02
N LEU A 73 5.65 -5.97 -9.14
CA LEU A 73 4.37 -5.25 -9.05
C LEU A 73 3.62 -5.12 -10.40
N SER A 74 4.23 -5.53 -11.50
CA SER A 74 3.71 -5.33 -12.88
C SER A 74 2.36 -5.98 -13.16
N ASN A 75 1.95 -6.96 -12.34
CA ASN A 75 0.69 -7.70 -12.45
C ASN A 75 -0.51 -7.02 -11.77
N LEU A 76 -0.30 -5.88 -11.09
CA LEU A 76 -1.34 -5.08 -10.45
C LEU A 76 -2.17 -4.30 -11.48
N LYS A 77 -2.77 -4.98 -12.46
CA LYS A 77 -3.46 -4.38 -13.61
C LYS A 77 -4.74 -3.63 -13.24
N SER A 78 -5.35 -3.95 -12.10
CA SER A 78 -6.53 -3.25 -11.58
C SER A 78 -6.20 -2.08 -10.66
N LEU A 79 -4.92 -1.85 -10.33
CA LEU A 79 -4.53 -0.86 -9.34
C LEU A 79 -4.72 0.55 -9.91
N GLN A 80 -5.57 1.32 -9.25
CA GLN A 80 -5.96 2.67 -9.67
C GLN A 80 -5.47 3.73 -8.71
N ARG A 81 -5.32 3.40 -7.42
CA ARG A 81 -4.97 4.37 -6.39
C ARG A 81 -3.96 3.83 -5.39
N VAL A 82 -2.90 4.59 -5.17
CA VAL A 82 -1.98 4.40 -4.05
C VAL A 82 -1.92 5.69 -3.26
N ILE A 83 -2.12 5.60 -1.95
CA ILE A 83 -1.85 6.70 -1.01
C ILE A 83 -0.64 6.29 -0.19
N CYS A 84 0.44 7.06 -0.26
CA CYS A 84 1.71 6.73 0.39
C CYS A 84 2.44 7.98 0.90
N ASP A 85 3.46 7.77 1.71
CA ASP A 85 4.35 8.84 2.14
C ASP A 85 5.34 9.21 1.03
N ASP A 86 6.03 10.35 1.19
CA ASP A 86 6.94 10.93 0.18
C ASP A 86 8.12 10.00 -0.13
N GLU A 87 8.58 9.24 0.87
CA GLU A 87 9.75 8.36 0.82
C GLU A 87 9.64 7.26 -0.25
N VAL A 88 8.42 6.77 -0.52
CA VAL A 88 8.17 5.73 -1.55
C VAL A 88 7.41 6.26 -2.76
N PHE A 89 7.03 7.54 -2.74
CA PHE A 89 6.25 8.14 -3.82
C PHE A 89 6.93 8.00 -5.18
N GLY A 90 8.23 8.25 -5.26
CA GLY A 90 8.99 8.09 -6.51
C GLY A 90 9.00 6.65 -7.04
N GLN A 91 8.99 5.65 -6.14
CA GLN A 91 8.96 4.24 -6.51
C GLN A 91 7.60 3.84 -7.08
N TRP A 92 6.51 4.31 -6.46
CA TRP A 92 5.15 4.11 -6.99
C TRP A 92 4.92 4.86 -8.31
N ARG A 93 5.42 6.09 -8.44
CA ARG A 93 5.35 6.85 -9.69
C ARG A 93 6.04 6.14 -10.85
N ASN A 94 7.16 5.45 -10.60
CA ASN A 94 7.82 4.63 -11.62
C ASN A 94 6.92 3.50 -12.14
N LEU A 95 5.99 3.00 -11.32
CA LEU A 95 5.06 1.94 -11.71
C LEU A 95 3.95 2.44 -12.65
N GLU A 96 3.64 3.75 -12.66
CA GLU A 96 2.67 4.37 -13.59
C GLU A 96 3.02 4.10 -15.06
N LYS A 97 4.31 3.91 -15.36
CA LYS A 97 4.79 3.54 -16.71
C LYS A 97 4.34 2.13 -17.14
N THR A 98 4.01 1.26 -16.19
CA THR A 98 3.71 -0.17 -16.42
C THR A 98 2.27 -0.54 -16.05
N VAL A 99 1.66 0.21 -15.13
CA VAL A 99 0.28 0.05 -14.68
C VAL A 99 -0.51 1.27 -15.15
N PRO A 100 -1.27 1.15 -16.25
CA PRO A 100 -2.04 2.27 -16.79
C PRO A 100 -3.14 2.69 -15.81
N ASN A 101 -3.46 4.00 -15.77
CA ASN A 101 -4.47 4.59 -14.89
C ASN A 101 -4.15 4.57 -13.39
N LEU A 102 -2.93 4.23 -13.00
CA LEU A 102 -2.46 4.34 -11.62
C LEU A 102 -2.33 5.83 -11.25
N HIS A 103 -2.99 6.22 -10.16
CA HIS A 103 -2.85 7.53 -9.54
C HIS A 103 -2.17 7.36 -8.18
N VAL A 104 -1.00 7.97 -8.01
CA VAL A 104 -0.26 7.98 -6.75
C VAL A 104 -0.46 9.32 -6.06
N GLN A 105 -0.96 9.29 -4.83
CA GLN A 105 -1.21 10.45 -3.99
C GLN A 105 -0.26 10.42 -2.78
N ILE A 106 0.43 11.52 -2.53
CA ILE A 106 1.18 11.71 -1.29
C ILE A 106 0.17 11.97 -0.16
N ALA A 107 0.30 11.26 0.95
CA ALA A 107 -0.50 11.52 2.13
C ALA A 107 -0.21 12.95 2.64
N GLU A 108 -1.25 13.77 2.74
CA GLU A 108 -1.13 15.10 3.33
C GLU A 108 -0.75 14.94 4.80
N LYS A 109 0.42 15.46 5.19
CA LYS A 109 0.82 15.49 6.59
C LYS A 109 0.06 16.65 7.24
N TRP A 110 -0.91 16.33 8.08
CA TRP A 110 -1.64 17.33 8.86
C TRP A 110 -0.74 17.77 10.03
N TYR A 111 0.20 18.66 9.74
CA TYR A 111 0.99 19.38 10.75
C TYR A 111 0.21 20.53 11.40
N GLY A 112 -1.07 20.69 11.07
CA GLY A 112 -1.94 21.71 11.65
C GLY A 112 -2.25 21.37 13.10
N LEU A 113 -1.83 22.25 14.02
CA LEU A 113 -2.29 22.31 15.40
C LEU A 113 -3.75 22.78 15.49
N ASP A 114 -4.59 22.49 14.49
CA ASP A 114 -5.98 22.96 14.44
C ASP A 114 -6.82 22.38 15.60
N TRP A 115 -6.35 21.29 16.20
CA TRP A 115 -6.88 20.71 17.43
C TRP A 115 -6.50 21.47 18.71
N LEU A 116 -5.47 22.33 18.71
CA LEU A 116 -5.11 23.20 19.84
C LEU A 116 -5.97 24.47 19.92
N ASN A 117 -6.72 24.77 18.86
CA ASN A 117 -7.57 25.96 18.77
C ASN A 117 -9.06 25.65 19.07
N SER A 118 -9.36 24.49 19.68
CA SER A 118 -10.71 24.05 20.06
C SER A 118 -10.96 24.15 21.56
#